data_AF-A0A182RZY3-F1
#
_entry.id   AF-A0A182RZY3-F1
#
_cell.length_a   1.000
_cell.length_b   1.000
_cell.length_c   1.000
_cell.angle_alpha   90.00
_cell.angle_beta   90.00
_cell.angle_gamma   90.00
#
_symmetry.space_group_name_H-M   'P 1'
#
loop_
_entity.id
_entity.type
_entity.pdbx_description
1 polymer ?
#
loop_
_entity_poly.entity_id
_entity_poly.type
_entity_poly.pdbx_seq_one_letter_code
_entity_poly.pdbx_strand_id
1 'polypeptide(L)'
;MPYPFVSNVNGSCRLCTAEDTAEESMVACTECDRWFHLKCAKLTRKPSTEECWLCRKCQQINQQQQTKEFVKLLATNGGESTQLGILIKRQALMQLPKFDGNPKQWPNFKKTFDDTSKEGQFSNLENLNRLKQVLHGAAYRVVQQLMMEAENVPEIIKRLDETFGRPDLVYLELLSDLQKLRKDSRSIISDMTNALENIVKNVNLMGRPTYLNDHRLVMDLTAKLPHHIQMNYVGGSNHTPRRRK
;
A
#
# COMPACT_ATOMS: atom_id res chain seq x y z
N MET A 1 27.89 -1.90 -20.29
CA MET A 1 29.28 -1.58 -20.67
C MET A 1 29.84 -2.78 -21.42
N PRO A 2 30.19 -2.67 -22.72
CA PRO A 2 30.79 -3.78 -23.45
C PRO A 2 32.16 -4.06 -22.85
N TYR A 3 32.39 -5.28 -22.39
CA TYR A 3 33.71 -5.74 -21.93
C TYR A 3 34.58 -5.88 -23.18
N PRO A 4 35.54 -4.98 -23.45
CA PRO A 4 36.25 -4.98 -24.71
C PRO A 4 37.33 -6.05 -24.63
N PHE A 5 36.90 -7.30 -24.70
CA PHE A 5 37.81 -8.40 -24.94
C PHE A 5 38.26 -8.33 -26.38
N VAL A 6 39.58 -8.41 -26.57
CA VAL A 6 40.19 -8.37 -27.89
C VAL A 6 40.41 -9.78 -28.42
N SER A 7 40.36 -9.92 -29.74
CA SER A 7 40.89 -11.11 -30.38
C SER A 7 42.39 -10.91 -30.56
N ASN A 8 43.18 -11.67 -29.81
CA ASN A 8 44.63 -11.66 -29.92
C ASN A 8 45.04 -12.69 -30.96
N VAL A 9 45.66 -12.23 -32.06
CA VAL A 9 46.17 -13.10 -33.13
C VAL A 9 47.56 -13.65 -32.81
N ASN A 10 48.26 -13.02 -31.86
CA ASN A 10 49.63 -13.32 -31.49
C ASN A 10 49.72 -14.09 -30.15
N GLY A 11 48.60 -14.35 -29.49
CA GLY A 11 48.56 -14.96 -28.17
C GLY A 11 47.14 -15.20 -27.67
N SER A 12 47.02 -15.61 -26.41
CA SER A 12 45.78 -16.10 -25.81
C SER A 12 45.11 -15.06 -24.92
N CYS A 13 45.85 -14.02 -24.50
CA CYS A 13 45.34 -12.97 -23.64
C CYS A 13 44.14 -12.23 -24.27
N ARG A 14 43.01 -12.16 -23.56
CA ARG A 14 41.79 -11.48 -24.06
C ARG A 14 41.69 -10.00 -23.70
N LEU A 15 42.75 -9.41 -23.14
CA LEU A 15 42.80 -7.99 -22.75
C LEU A 15 43.84 -7.17 -23.55
N CYS A 16 44.71 -7.82 -24.33
CA CYS A 16 45.71 -7.17 -25.19
C CYS A 16 46.01 -8.03 -26.43
N THR A 17 46.83 -7.53 -27.34
CA THR A 17 47.27 -8.23 -28.57
C THR A 17 48.77 -8.61 -28.56
N ALA A 18 49.38 -8.61 -27.37
CA ALA A 18 50.78 -8.98 -27.19
C ALA A 18 50.96 -10.50 -27.24
N GLU A 19 52.15 -10.96 -27.60
CA GLU A 19 52.51 -12.39 -27.61
C GLU A 19 52.54 -12.99 -26.20
N ASP A 20 52.19 -14.27 -26.09
CA ASP A 20 52.30 -15.01 -24.84
C ASP A 20 53.76 -15.44 -24.65
N THR A 21 54.55 -14.62 -23.94
CA THR A 21 55.97 -14.94 -23.67
C THR A 21 56.10 -15.91 -22.50
N ALA A 22 57.12 -16.78 -22.51
CA ALA A 22 57.37 -17.75 -21.44
C ALA A 22 57.64 -17.10 -20.06
N GLU A 23 58.08 -15.84 -20.06
CA GLU A 23 58.34 -15.04 -18.86
C GLU A 23 57.05 -14.41 -18.27
N GLU A 24 56.01 -14.24 -19.10
CA GLU A 24 54.74 -13.66 -18.66
C GLU A 24 53.78 -14.74 -18.15
N SER A 25 53.68 -14.82 -16.82
CA SER A 25 52.70 -15.70 -16.17
C SER A 25 51.26 -15.39 -16.63
N MET A 26 50.51 -16.45 -16.94
CA MET A 26 49.11 -16.37 -17.37
C MET A 26 48.14 -17.03 -16.37
N VAL A 27 46.89 -16.58 -16.41
CA VAL A 27 45.75 -17.10 -15.62
C VAL A 27 44.55 -17.36 -16.53
N ALA A 28 43.85 -18.46 -16.28
CA ALA A 28 42.57 -18.78 -16.93
C ALA A 28 41.41 -18.39 -16.01
N CYS A 29 40.34 -17.84 -16.59
CA CYS A 29 39.09 -17.60 -15.87
C CYS A 29 38.33 -18.91 -15.67
N THR A 30 37.96 -19.25 -14.43
CA THR A 30 37.31 -20.53 -14.13
C THR A 30 35.92 -20.71 -14.74
N GLU A 31 35.24 -19.63 -15.12
CA GLU A 31 33.87 -19.68 -15.69
C GLU A 31 33.80 -19.68 -17.22
N CYS A 32 34.85 -19.22 -17.90
CA CYS A 32 34.79 -19.09 -19.37
C CYS A 32 36.06 -19.55 -20.08
N ASP A 33 37.01 -20.11 -19.33
CA ASP A 33 38.28 -20.69 -19.79
C ASP A 33 39.15 -19.75 -20.64
N ARG A 34 38.86 -18.44 -20.62
CA ARG A 34 39.65 -17.43 -21.31
C ARG A 34 40.92 -17.16 -20.54
N TRP A 35 42.01 -16.96 -21.28
CA TRP A 35 43.33 -16.70 -20.74
C TRP A 35 43.66 -15.21 -20.71
N PHE A 36 44.46 -14.83 -19.72
CA PHE A 36 44.87 -13.46 -19.46
C PHE A 36 46.28 -13.44 -18.89
N HIS A 37 47.11 -12.48 -19.33
CA HIS A 37 48.35 -12.18 -18.61
C HIS A 37 48.02 -11.71 -17.20
N LEU A 38 48.82 -12.12 -16.20
CA LEU A 38 48.66 -11.65 -14.81
C LEU A 38 48.68 -10.11 -14.74
N LYS A 39 49.60 -9.47 -15.47
CA LYS A 39 49.69 -8.00 -15.57
C LYS A 39 48.40 -7.38 -16.11
N CYS A 40 47.86 -7.93 -17.20
CA CYS A 40 46.60 -7.45 -17.80
C CYS A 40 45.39 -7.67 -16.88
N ALA A 41 45.37 -8.81 -16.18
CA ALA A 41 44.37 -9.14 -15.16
C ALA A 41 44.53 -8.31 -13.86
N LYS A 42 45.62 -7.55 -13.72
CA LYS A 42 46.02 -6.80 -12.52
C LYS A 42 46.25 -7.71 -11.29
N LEU A 43 46.84 -8.87 -11.51
CA LEU A 43 47.24 -9.82 -10.47
C LEU A 43 48.71 -9.68 -10.13
N THR A 44 49.03 -9.69 -8.83
CA THR A 44 50.40 -9.63 -8.30
C THR A 44 51.05 -11.01 -8.22
N ARG A 45 50.25 -12.08 -8.13
CA ARG A 45 50.69 -13.48 -8.13
C ARG A 45 49.72 -14.36 -8.90
N LYS A 46 50.19 -15.53 -9.32
CA LYS A 46 49.33 -16.54 -9.93
C LYS A 46 48.42 -17.13 -8.83
N PRO A 47 47.10 -17.25 -9.08
CA PRO A 47 46.20 -17.95 -8.17
C PRO A 47 46.65 -19.41 -7.98
N SER A 48 46.48 -19.95 -6.78
CA SER A 48 46.75 -21.38 -6.51
C SER A 48 45.71 -22.28 -7.18
N THR A 49 45.94 -23.59 -7.21
CA THR A 49 44.98 -24.58 -7.74
C THR A 49 43.66 -24.61 -6.97
N GLU A 50 43.63 -24.10 -5.74
CA GLU A 50 42.43 -24.01 -4.90
C GLU A 50 41.71 -22.65 -5.07
N GLU A 51 42.35 -21.65 -5.70
CA GLU A 51 41.80 -20.31 -5.85
C GLU A 51 41.08 -20.15 -7.20
N CYS A 52 39.75 -20.08 -7.17
CA CYS A 52 38.97 -19.77 -8.37
C CYS A 52 39.07 -18.28 -8.73
N TRP A 53 39.79 -17.96 -9.81
CA TRP A 53 39.85 -16.60 -10.34
C TRP A 53 38.87 -16.41 -11.51
N LEU A 54 38.11 -15.32 -11.44
CA LEU A 54 37.15 -14.91 -12.47
C LEU A 54 37.64 -13.68 -13.21
N CYS A 55 37.50 -13.67 -14.53
CA CYS A 55 37.68 -12.44 -15.31
C CYS A 55 36.61 -11.40 -14.96
N ARG A 56 36.88 -10.12 -15.23
CA ARG A 56 35.95 -9.02 -14.90
C ARG A 56 34.53 -9.21 -15.44
N LYS A 57 34.39 -9.81 -16.63
CA LYS A 57 33.08 -10.14 -17.20
C LYS A 57 32.34 -11.15 -16.34
N CYS A 58 32.98 -12.27 -16.01
CA CYS A 58 32.36 -13.31 -15.20
C CYS A 58 32.11 -12.87 -13.76
N GLN A 59 33.00 -12.07 -13.16
CA GLN A 59 32.76 -11.46 -11.84
C GLN A 59 31.47 -10.62 -11.82
N GLN A 60 31.29 -9.76 -12.83
CA GLN A 60 30.14 -8.88 -12.90
C GLN A 60 28.85 -9.63 -13.25
N ILE A 61 28.91 -10.65 -14.12
CA ILE A 61 27.76 -11.53 -14.40
C ILE A 61 27.35 -12.28 -13.12
N ASN A 62 28.31 -12.84 -12.38
CA ASN A 62 28.05 -13.57 -11.15
C ASN A 62 27.43 -12.63 -10.08
N GLN A 63 27.99 -11.44 -9.87
CA GLN A 63 27.39 -10.43 -8.98
C GLN A 63 25.96 -10.05 -9.40
N GLN A 64 25.71 -9.86 -10.69
CA GLN A 64 24.36 -9.54 -11.19
C GLN A 64 23.38 -10.69 -11.01
N GLN A 65 23.82 -11.94 -11.23
CA GLN A 65 22.99 -13.13 -11.02
C GLN A 65 22.68 -13.32 -9.53
N GLN A 66 23.67 -13.21 -8.66
CA GLN A 66 23.48 -13.27 -7.21
C GLN A 66 22.54 -12.16 -6.72
N THR A 67 22.69 -10.92 -7.21
CA THR A 67 21.80 -9.81 -6.86
C THR A 67 20.37 -10.05 -7.36
N LYS A 68 20.21 -10.56 -8.58
CA LYS A 68 18.89 -10.88 -9.16
C LYS A 68 18.19 -12.02 -8.42
N GLU A 69 18.90 -13.08 -8.09
CA GLU A 69 18.36 -14.20 -7.32
C GLU A 69 18.03 -13.78 -5.88
N PHE A 70 18.86 -12.93 -5.26
CA PHE A 70 18.56 -12.34 -3.95
C PHE A 70 17.29 -11.48 -4.00
N VAL A 71 17.14 -10.61 -4.99
CA VAL A 71 15.92 -9.79 -5.19
C VAL A 71 14.71 -10.67 -5.49
N LYS A 72 14.87 -11.75 -6.24
CA LYS A 72 13.80 -12.69 -6.58
C LYS A 72 13.33 -13.47 -5.35
N LEU A 73 14.26 -13.98 -4.54
CA LEU A 73 13.97 -14.63 -3.25
C LEU A 73 13.23 -13.67 -2.29
N LEU A 74 13.58 -12.38 -2.30
CA LEU A 74 12.87 -11.35 -1.54
C LEU A 74 11.45 -11.08 -2.06
N ALA A 75 11.21 -11.24 -3.37
CA ALA A 75 9.91 -10.97 -3.98
C ALA A 75 8.94 -12.17 -3.89
N THR A 76 9.44 -13.42 -3.88
CA THR A 76 8.61 -14.63 -3.86
C THR A 76 8.21 -15.07 -2.45
N ASN A 77 8.95 -14.67 -1.42
CA ASN A 77 8.64 -15.00 -0.03
C ASN A 77 7.69 -13.95 0.56
N GLY A 78 6.46 -13.92 0.03
CA GLY A 78 5.32 -13.18 0.57
C GLY A 78 4.76 -13.77 1.87
N GLY A 79 5.62 -13.99 2.86
CA GLY A 79 5.25 -14.51 4.18
C GLY A 79 6.18 -13.95 5.24
N GLU A 80 5.65 -12.98 6.01
CA GLU A 80 6.14 -12.47 7.31
C GLU A 80 7.58 -11.93 7.41
N SER A 81 7.66 -10.62 7.67
CA SER A 81 8.71 -9.99 8.49
C SER A 81 10.13 -9.84 7.91
N THR A 82 10.29 -9.48 6.63
CA THR A 82 11.53 -8.78 6.24
C THR A 82 11.34 -7.26 6.38
N GLN A 83 12.24 -6.62 7.15
CA GLN A 83 12.25 -5.16 7.38
C GLN A 83 12.21 -4.35 6.06
N LEU A 84 12.73 -4.92 4.98
CA LEU A 84 12.68 -4.36 3.62
C LEU A 84 11.27 -4.40 2.99
N GLY A 85 10.50 -5.47 3.20
CA GLY A 85 9.11 -5.55 2.73
C GLY A 85 8.21 -4.53 3.42
N ILE A 86 8.46 -4.27 4.71
CA ILE A 86 7.80 -3.22 5.48
C ILE A 86 8.15 -1.84 4.89
N LEU A 87 9.43 -1.56 4.59
CA LEU A 87 9.86 -0.29 3.99
C LEU A 87 9.20 0.00 2.64
N ILE A 88 9.07 -1.00 1.76
CA ILE A 88 8.42 -0.85 0.46
C ILE A 88 6.91 -0.59 0.63
N LYS A 89 6.23 -1.32 1.52
CA LYS A 89 4.80 -1.13 1.81
C LYS A 89 4.51 0.25 2.41
N ARG A 90 5.40 0.77 3.26
CA ARG A 90 5.20 2.05 3.96
C ARG A 90 4.94 3.21 3.01
N GLN A 91 5.56 3.25 1.83
CA GLN A 91 5.32 4.31 0.86
C GLN A 91 3.85 4.41 0.41
N ALA A 92 3.18 3.27 0.26
CA ALA A 92 1.76 3.22 -0.08
C ALA A 92 0.84 3.51 1.13
N LEU A 93 1.29 3.20 2.35
CA LEU A 93 0.52 3.33 3.61
C LEU A 93 0.67 4.70 4.28
N MET A 94 1.59 5.55 3.80
CA MET A 94 1.84 6.88 4.38
C MET A 94 0.61 7.79 4.33
N GLN A 95 -0.17 7.72 3.25
CA GLN A 95 -1.29 8.62 3.02
C GLN A 95 -2.49 8.26 3.88
N LEU A 96 -3.06 9.27 4.54
CA LEU A 96 -4.32 9.16 5.27
C LEU A 96 -5.40 9.97 4.56
N PRO A 97 -6.69 9.58 4.68
CA PRO A 97 -7.78 10.43 4.23
C PRO A 97 -7.77 11.76 5.01
N LYS A 98 -8.10 12.85 4.32
CA LYS A 98 -8.28 14.16 4.96
C LYS A 98 -9.45 14.10 5.94
N PHE A 99 -9.33 14.80 7.06
CA PHE A 99 -10.36 14.85 8.08
C PHE A 99 -10.49 16.26 8.67
N ASP A 100 -11.66 16.85 8.48
CA ASP A 100 -11.99 18.22 8.91
C ASP A 100 -12.77 18.28 10.24
N GLY A 101 -13.18 17.12 10.76
CA GLY A 101 -14.07 17.00 11.91
C GLY A 101 -15.51 16.60 11.55
N ASN A 102 -15.82 16.27 10.30
CA ASN A 102 -17.13 15.75 9.94
C ASN A 102 -17.33 14.32 10.49
N PRO A 103 -18.31 14.06 11.37
CA PRO A 103 -18.53 12.75 11.97
C PRO A 103 -18.67 11.61 10.95
N LYS A 104 -19.25 11.86 9.76
CA LYS A 104 -19.45 10.84 8.70
C LYS A 104 -18.15 10.30 8.13
N GLN A 105 -17.06 11.08 8.23
CA GLN A 105 -15.74 10.69 7.73
C GLN A 105 -14.96 9.89 8.78
N TRP A 106 -15.34 9.98 10.06
CA TRP A 106 -14.55 9.42 11.16
C TRP A 106 -14.35 7.90 11.07
N PRO A 107 -15.37 7.05 10.83
CA PRO A 107 -15.16 5.60 10.84
C PRO A 107 -14.15 5.14 9.78
N ASN A 108 -14.22 5.72 8.58
CA ASN A 108 -13.25 5.43 7.53
C ASN A 108 -11.85 5.95 7.86
N PHE A 109 -11.75 7.17 8.38
CA PHE A 109 -10.49 7.75 8.82
C PHE A 109 -9.82 6.90 9.90
N LYS A 110 -10.55 6.57 10.97
CA LYS A 110 -10.05 5.79 12.11
C LYS A 110 -9.60 4.40 11.69
N LYS A 111 -10.41 3.70 10.89
CA LYS A 111 -10.02 2.37 10.37
C LYS A 111 -8.75 2.45 9.52
N THR A 112 -8.69 3.42 8.60
CA THR A 112 -7.52 3.59 7.74
C THR A 112 -6.29 3.91 8.57
N PHE A 113 -6.40 4.80 9.56
CA PHE A 113 -5.33 5.11 10.49
C PHE A 113 -4.84 3.87 11.24
N ASP A 114 -5.72 3.08 11.83
CA ASP A 114 -5.34 1.89 12.61
C ASP A 114 -4.67 0.82 11.73
N ASP A 115 -5.30 0.49 10.60
CA ASP A 115 -4.82 -0.56 9.69
C ASP A 115 -3.45 -0.21 9.12
N THR A 116 -3.29 1.03 8.63
CA THR A 116 -2.02 1.49 8.04
C THR A 116 -0.94 1.72 9.10
N SER A 117 -1.29 2.16 10.31
CA SER A 117 -0.35 2.30 11.44
C SER A 117 0.22 0.97 11.88
N LYS A 118 -0.65 -0.05 11.97
CA LYS A 118 -0.27 -1.41 12.34
C LYS A 118 0.55 -2.09 11.24
N GLU A 119 0.06 -2.10 10.01
CA GLU A 119 0.73 -2.76 8.88
C GLU A 119 2.05 -2.06 8.52
N GLY A 120 2.08 -0.73 8.60
CA GLY A 120 3.27 0.06 8.34
C GLY A 120 4.28 0.07 9.48
N GLN A 121 3.90 -0.39 10.68
CA GLN A 121 4.69 -0.26 11.91
C GLN A 121 5.17 1.18 12.14
N PHE A 122 4.25 2.14 11.98
CA PHE A 122 4.58 3.56 12.12
C PHE A 122 4.81 3.91 13.59
N SER A 123 5.90 4.63 13.84
CA SER A 123 6.19 5.20 15.16
C SER A 123 5.23 6.35 15.50
N ASN A 124 5.20 6.74 16.76
CA ASN A 124 4.42 7.89 17.22
C ASN A 124 4.82 9.19 16.49
N LEU A 125 6.11 9.40 16.25
CA LEU A 125 6.58 10.59 15.52
C LEU A 125 6.06 10.60 14.07
N GLU A 126 6.06 9.44 13.42
CA GLU A 126 5.57 9.29 12.04
C GLU A 126 4.05 9.47 11.98
N ASN A 127 3.32 8.87 12.91
CA ASN A 127 1.88 9.06 13.02
C ASN A 127 1.51 10.50 13.33
N LEU A 128 2.26 11.20 14.19
CA LEU A 128 2.05 12.63 14.44
C LEU A 128 2.23 13.44 13.15
N ASN A 129 3.27 13.17 12.37
CA ASN A 129 3.50 13.85 11.10
C ASN A 129 2.38 13.57 10.08
N ARG A 130 1.92 12.32 9.98
CA ARG A 130 0.78 11.94 9.13
C ARG A 130 -0.49 12.69 9.55
N LEU A 131 -0.78 12.76 10.85
CA LEU A 131 -1.93 13.47 11.41
C LEU A 131 -1.86 14.98 11.14
N LYS A 132 -0.69 15.61 11.31
CA LYS A 132 -0.48 17.05 11.02
C LYS A 132 -0.79 17.41 9.56
N GLN A 133 -0.58 16.49 8.62
CA GLN A 133 -0.83 16.74 7.20
C GLN A 133 -2.31 16.66 6.80
N VAL A 134 -3.10 15.83 7.51
CA VAL A 134 -4.46 15.48 7.08
C VAL A 134 -5.56 16.05 7.97
N LEU A 135 -5.24 16.43 9.20
CA LEU A 135 -6.19 17.06 10.12
C LEU A 135 -6.30 18.55 9.81
N HIS A 136 -7.52 19.02 9.60
CA HIS A 136 -7.83 20.43 9.42
C HIS A 136 -9.17 20.79 10.07
N GLY A 137 -9.60 22.06 9.95
CA GLY A 137 -10.93 22.47 10.40
C GLY A 137 -11.19 22.29 11.90
N ALA A 138 -12.34 21.72 12.24
CA ALA A 138 -12.71 21.43 13.63
C ALA A 138 -11.83 20.32 14.23
N ALA A 139 -11.47 19.30 13.47
CA ALA A 139 -10.61 18.21 13.94
C ALA A 139 -9.25 18.73 14.39
N TYR A 140 -8.59 19.58 13.61
CA TYR A 140 -7.30 20.15 14.00
C TYR A 140 -7.41 21.01 15.27
N ARG A 141 -8.41 21.90 15.34
CA ARG A 141 -8.59 22.83 16.47
C ARG A 141 -8.68 22.14 17.82
N VAL A 142 -9.36 20.99 17.91
CA VAL A 142 -9.56 20.29 19.19
C VAL A 142 -8.33 19.51 19.68
N VAL A 143 -7.36 19.23 18.80
CA VAL A 143 -6.13 18.49 19.15
C VAL A 143 -4.84 19.28 18.95
N GLN A 144 -4.91 20.52 18.46
CA GLN A 144 -3.74 21.33 18.11
C GLN A 144 -2.71 21.41 19.26
N GLN A 145 -3.16 21.58 20.50
CA GLN A 145 -2.27 21.64 21.67
C GLN A 145 -1.57 20.30 21.96
N LEU A 146 -2.21 19.18 21.66
CA LEU A 146 -1.62 17.85 21.85
C LEU A 146 -0.54 17.53 20.81
N MET A 147 -0.57 18.19 19.64
CA MET A 147 0.32 17.91 18.51
C MET A 147 1.77 18.40 18.68
N MET A 148 2.13 18.91 19.86
CA MET A 148 3.48 19.38 20.16
C MET A 148 4.45 18.21 20.39
N GLU A 149 3.96 17.10 20.93
CA GLU A 149 4.77 15.93 21.30
C GLU A 149 4.23 14.67 20.61
N ALA A 150 5.13 13.78 20.19
CA ALA A 150 4.76 12.55 19.48
C ALA A 150 4.05 11.55 20.39
N GLU A 151 4.41 11.55 21.66
CA GLU A 151 3.91 10.69 22.73
C GLU A 151 2.39 10.87 22.93
N ASN A 152 1.83 12.01 22.51
CA ASN A 152 0.42 12.33 22.61
C ASN A 152 -0.44 11.72 21.49
N VAL A 153 0.13 11.01 20.50
CA VAL A 153 -0.66 10.40 19.42
C VAL A 153 -1.85 9.55 19.91
N PRO A 154 -1.71 8.69 20.94
CA PRO A 154 -2.85 7.95 21.49
C PRO A 154 -3.95 8.88 22.04
N GLU A 155 -3.58 9.94 22.74
CA GLU A 155 -4.52 10.92 23.31
C GLU A 155 -5.18 11.78 22.22
N ILE A 156 -4.46 12.12 21.14
CA ILE A 156 -5.01 12.80 19.95
C ILE A 156 -6.13 11.97 19.35
N ILE A 157 -5.85 10.68 19.07
CA ILE A 157 -6.82 9.77 18.46
C ILE A 157 -8.03 9.57 19.37
N LYS A 158 -7.80 9.40 20.68
CA LYS A 158 -8.87 9.28 21.68
C LYS A 158 -9.77 10.52 21.69
N ARG A 159 -9.19 11.74 21.71
CA ARG A 159 -9.96 12.99 21.71
C ARG A 159 -10.82 13.15 20.47
N LEU A 160 -10.30 12.78 19.30
CA LEU A 160 -11.05 12.80 18.05
C LEU A 160 -12.20 11.78 18.06
N ASP A 161 -11.98 10.59 18.63
CA ASP A 161 -13.00 9.55 18.78
C ASP A 161 -14.15 9.99 19.69
N GLU A 162 -13.82 10.56 20.84
CA GLU A 162 -14.81 11.08 21.81
C GLU A 162 -15.62 12.26 21.23
N THR A 163 -14.98 13.09 20.40
CA THR A 163 -15.60 14.30 19.84
C THR A 163 -16.45 13.99 18.60
N PHE A 164 -15.93 13.20 17.66
CA PHE A 164 -16.51 13.00 16.33
C PHE A 164 -16.93 11.57 16.04
N GLY A 165 -16.44 10.59 16.81
CA GLY A 165 -16.62 9.16 16.56
C GLY A 165 -17.81 8.50 17.27
N ARG A 166 -18.56 9.26 18.06
CA ARG A 166 -19.75 8.74 18.75
C ARG A 166 -20.75 8.15 17.73
N PRO A 167 -21.13 6.86 17.83
CA PRO A 167 -21.95 6.20 16.82
C PRO A 167 -23.27 6.91 16.52
N ASP A 168 -23.94 7.43 17.55
CA ASP A 168 -25.19 8.19 17.39
C ASP A 168 -24.98 9.48 16.60
N LEU A 169 -23.88 10.20 16.86
CA LEU A 169 -23.55 11.43 16.15
C LEU A 169 -23.27 11.14 14.67
N VAL A 170 -22.45 10.14 14.39
CA VAL A 170 -22.12 9.71 13.02
C VAL A 170 -23.38 9.33 12.26
N TYR A 171 -24.24 8.51 12.88
CA TYR A 171 -25.48 8.05 12.28
C TYR A 171 -26.47 9.18 12.00
N LEU A 172 -26.71 10.08 12.96
CA LEU A 172 -27.60 11.24 12.77
C LEU A 172 -27.12 12.15 11.65
N GLU A 173 -25.82 12.38 11.55
CA GLU A 173 -25.23 13.22 10.50
C GLU A 173 -25.45 12.53 9.13
N LEU A 174 -25.24 11.21 9.02
CA LEU A 174 -25.51 10.45 7.80
C LEU A 174 -27.00 10.47 7.39
N LEU A 175 -27.92 10.34 8.35
CA LEU A 175 -29.36 10.44 8.10
C LEU A 175 -29.77 11.83 7.62
N SER A 176 -29.17 12.87 8.17
CA SER A 176 -29.42 14.26 7.79
C SER A 176 -29.12 14.52 6.30
N ASP A 177 -28.08 13.91 5.73
CA ASP A 177 -27.81 14.01 4.28
C ASP A 177 -28.91 13.38 3.45
N LEU A 178 -29.33 12.18 3.84
CA LEU A 178 -30.39 11.42 3.18
C LEU A 178 -31.74 12.16 3.27
N GLN A 179 -32.01 12.83 4.38
CA GLN A 179 -33.18 13.66 4.58
C GLN A 179 -33.15 14.95 3.75
N LYS A 180 -31.99 15.54 3.49
CA LYS A 180 -31.84 16.74 2.66
C LYS A 180 -31.99 16.50 1.16
N LEU A 181 -31.96 15.24 0.71
CA LEU A 181 -32.16 14.90 -0.69
C LEU A 181 -33.54 15.33 -1.19
N ARG A 182 -33.55 16.14 -2.26
CA ARG A 182 -34.75 16.66 -2.93
C ARG A 182 -35.35 15.64 -3.89
N LYS A 183 -36.65 15.38 -3.75
CA LYS A 183 -37.41 14.43 -4.60
C LYS A 183 -37.38 14.77 -6.10
N ASP A 184 -37.27 16.05 -6.44
CA ASP A 184 -37.31 16.52 -7.83
C ASP A 184 -35.94 16.48 -8.53
N SER A 185 -34.88 16.04 -7.84
CA SER A 185 -33.55 15.95 -8.45
C SER A 185 -33.55 14.88 -9.54
N ARG A 186 -33.03 15.21 -10.74
CA ARG A 186 -32.84 14.24 -11.83
C ARG A 186 -31.90 13.09 -11.44
N SER A 187 -31.04 13.29 -10.43
CA SER A 187 -30.09 12.32 -9.88
C SER A 187 -30.55 11.67 -8.58
N ILE A 188 -31.81 11.87 -8.13
CA ILE A 188 -32.29 11.45 -6.81
C ILE A 188 -32.00 9.97 -6.49
N ILE A 189 -32.13 9.08 -7.47
CA ILE A 189 -31.87 7.64 -7.28
C ILE A 189 -30.38 7.41 -7.01
N SER A 190 -29.48 7.99 -7.80
CA SER A 190 -28.04 7.86 -7.61
C SER A 190 -27.59 8.47 -6.28
N ASP A 191 -28.12 9.64 -5.94
CA ASP A 191 -27.77 10.34 -4.70
C ASP A 191 -28.27 9.57 -3.46
N MET A 192 -29.49 9.01 -3.53
CA MET A 192 -30.03 8.14 -2.48
C MET A 192 -29.22 6.84 -2.34
N THR A 193 -28.88 6.16 -3.43
CA THR A 193 -28.07 4.94 -3.39
C THR A 193 -26.71 5.21 -2.75
N ASN A 194 -26.04 6.29 -3.16
CA ASN A 194 -24.75 6.69 -2.59
C ASN A 194 -24.86 7.01 -1.09
N ALA A 195 -25.91 7.73 -0.66
CA ALA A 195 -26.14 8.03 0.75
C ALA A 195 -26.42 6.77 1.58
N LEU A 196 -27.22 5.83 1.04
CA LEU A 196 -27.52 4.55 1.69
C LEU A 196 -26.28 3.66 1.79
N GLU A 197 -25.50 3.55 0.72
CA GLU A 197 -24.23 2.83 0.76
C GLU A 197 -23.29 3.42 1.81
N ASN A 198 -23.22 4.75 1.90
CA ASN A 198 -22.39 5.43 2.89
C ASN A 198 -22.85 5.12 4.32
N ILE A 199 -24.17 5.09 4.57
CA ILE A 199 -24.75 4.69 5.86
C ILE A 199 -24.35 3.24 6.19
N VAL A 200 -24.63 2.31 5.29
CA VAL A 200 -24.34 0.88 5.50
C VAL A 200 -22.85 0.66 5.78
N LYS A 201 -21.97 1.27 4.96
CA LYS A 201 -20.51 1.20 5.15
C LYS A 201 -20.11 1.71 6.54
N ASN A 202 -20.54 2.90 6.94
CA ASN A 202 -20.19 3.47 8.24
C ASN A 202 -20.75 2.68 9.41
N VAL A 203 -21.99 2.21 9.33
CA VAL A 203 -22.61 1.41 10.40
C VAL A 203 -21.88 0.08 10.61
N ASN A 204 -21.44 -0.56 9.51
CA ASN A 204 -20.61 -1.76 9.58
C ASN A 204 -19.22 -1.46 10.17
N LEU A 205 -18.60 -0.35 9.78
CA LEU A 205 -17.31 0.07 10.34
C LEU A 205 -17.37 0.36 11.85
N MET A 206 -18.49 0.89 12.33
CA MET A 206 -18.74 1.12 13.75
C MET A 206 -19.14 -0.16 14.51
N GLY A 207 -19.34 -1.29 13.82
CA GLY A 207 -19.72 -2.57 14.43
C GLY A 207 -21.15 -2.59 15.00
N ARG A 208 -22.06 -1.75 14.48
CA ARG A 208 -23.43 -1.61 15.02
C ARG A 208 -24.52 -1.79 13.96
N PRO A 209 -24.62 -2.97 13.32
CA PRO A 209 -25.58 -3.23 12.24
C PRO A 209 -27.04 -3.00 12.66
N THR A 210 -27.35 -3.01 13.96
CA THR A 210 -28.68 -2.76 14.52
C THR A 210 -29.24 -1.38 14.17
N TYR A 211 -28.42 -0.38 13.87
CA TYR A 211 -28.90 0.94 13.40
C TYR A 211 -29.58 0.88 12.03
N LEU A 212 -29.41 -0.21 11.27
CA LEU A 212 -30.09 -0.41 9.99
C LEU A 212 -31.48 -1.03 10.15
N ASN A 213 -31.86 -1.47 11.36
CA ASN A 213 -33.13 -2.16 11.62
C ASN A 213 -34.31 -1.21 11.85
N ASP A 214 -34.21 0.06 11.44
CA ASP A 214 -35.29 1.02 11.60
C ASP A 214 -36.31 0.90 10.46
N HIS A 215 -37.48 0.32 10.78
CA HIS A 215 -38.59 0.21 9.85
C HIS A 215 -39.10 1.58 9.37
N ARG A 216 -38.95 2.64 10.18
CA ARG A 216 -39.38 4.01 9.82
C ARG A 216 -38.52 4.57 8.69
N LEU A 217 -37.21 4.29 8.70
CA LEU A 217 -36.31 4.70 7.62
C LEU A 217 -36.71 4.09 6.29
N VAL A 218 -37.14 2.82 6.27
CA VAL A 218 -37.62 2.16 5.05
C VAL A 218 -38.84 2.90 4.49
N MET A 219 -39.81 3.24 5.35
CA MET A 219 -41.00 3.98 4.93
C MET A 219 -40.67 5.37 4.38
N ASP A 220 -39.82 6.13 5.09
CA ASP A 220 -39.39 7.47 4.67
C ASP A 220 -38.62 7.44 3.33
N LEU A 221 -37.79 6.41 3.14
CA LEU A 221 -37.05 6.17 1.91
C LEU A 221 -37.99 5.85 0.75
N THR A 222 -38.94 4.94 0.94
CA THR A 222 -39.94 4.61 -0.08
C THR A 222 -40.71 5.86 -0.49
N ALA A 223 -41.10 6.72 0.46
CA ALA A 223 -41.81 7.96 0.18
C ALA A 223 -41.01 8.97 -0.67
N LYS A 224 -39.67 8.94 -0.57
CA LYS A 224 -38.75 9.79 -1.35
C LYS A 224 -38.48 9.30 -2.77
N LEU A 225 -38.75 8.04 -3.08
CA LEU A 225 -38.56 7.52 -4.44
C LEU A 225 -39.54 8.16 -5.44
N PRO A 226 -39.16 8.24 -6.74
CA PRO A 226 -40.10 8.60 -7.80
C PRO A 226 -41.32 7.65 -7.86
N HIS A 227 -42.50 8.20 -8.18
CA HIS A 227 -43.78 7.46 -8.15
C HIS A 227 -43.76 6.16 -8.96
N HIS A 228 -43.11 6.15 -10.12
CA HIS A 228 -43.00 4.96 -10.98
C HIS A 228 -42.21 3.81 -10.32
N ILE A 229 -41.29 4.10 -9.40
CA ILE A 229 -40.52 3.10 -8.65
C ILE A 229 -41.30 2.61 -7.42
N GLN A 230 -42.03 3.52 -6.76
CA GLN A 230 -42.90 3.18 -5.63
C GLN A 230 -43.95 2.13 -6.01
N MET A 231 -44.57 2.28 -7.19
CA MET A 231 -45.57 1.34 -7.70
C MET A 231 -45.02 -0.08 -7.91
N ASN A 232 -43.77 -0.19 -8.38
CA ASN A 232 -43.10 -1.49 -8.56
C ASN A 232 -42.73 -2.15 -7.23
N TYR A 233 -42.34 -1.36 -6.23
CA TYR A 233 -42.01 -1.85 -4.89
C TYR A 233 -43.24 -2.44 -4.19
N VAL A 234 -44.38 -1.74 -4.24
CA VAL A 234 -45.66 -2.21 -3.65
C VAL A 234 -46.19 -3.46 -4.39
N GLY A 235 -46.03 -3.53 -5.72
CA GLY A 235 -46.43 -4.68 -6.53
C GLY A 235 -45.63 -5.97 -6.26
N GLY A 236 -44.36 -5.84 -5.85
CA GLY A 236 -43.48 -6.99 -5.55
C GLY A 236 -43.72 -7.66 -4.19
N SER A 237 -44.18 -6.90 -3.18
CA SER A 237 -44.55 -7.43 -1.85
C SER A 237 -45.79 -8.34 -1.84
N ASN A 238 -46.54 -8.41 -2.94
CA ASN A 238 -47.73 -9.27 -3.08
C ASN A 238 -47.46 -10.65 -3.73
N HIS A 239 -46.21 -11.01 -4.03
CA HIS A 239 -45.88 -12.36 -4.49
C HIS A 239 -45.51 -13.29 -3.34
N THR A 240 -46.51 -13.83 -2.66
CA THR A 240 -46.35 -15.07 -1.88
C THR A 240 -45.90 -16.19 -2.81
N PRO A 241 -44.86 -16.98 -2.47
CA PRO A 241 -44.50 -18.14 -3.28
C PRO A 241 -45.65 -19.15 -3.19
N ARG A 242 -46.35 -19.39 -4.30
CA ARG A 242 -47.26 -20.53 -4.43
C ARG A 242 -46.45 -21.80 -4.19
N ARG A 243 -46.60 -22.38 -3.00
CA ARG A 243 -46.19 -23.77 -2.72
C ARG A 243 -46.86 -24.66 -3.78
N ARG A 244 -46.08 -25.18 -4.71
CA ARG A 244 -46.50 -26.31 -5.55
C ARG A 244 -46.64 -27.51 -4.61
N LYS A 245 -47.86 -28.06 -4.54
CA LYS A 245 -48.14 -29.37 -3.98
C LYS A 245 -47.61 -30.44 -4.91
#